data_AF-A0A8C5DGX0-F1
#
_entry.id   AF-A0A8C5DGX0-F1
#
_cell.length_a   1.000
_cell.length_b   1.000
_cell.length_c   1.000
_cell.angle_alpha   90.00
_cell.angle_beta   90.00
_cell.angle_gamma   90.00
#
_symmetry.space_group_name_H-M   'P 1'
#
loop_
_entity.id
_entity.type
_entity.pdbx_description
1 polymer ?
#
loop_
_entity_poly.entity_id
_entity_poly.type
_entity_poly.pdbx_seq_one_letter_code
_entity_poly.pdbx_strand_id
1 'polypeptide(L)'
;MDSETLVKERSTTMRVSFCGHVSCLQWDIKRLQQFAVDVTLDPLTAHPYLVLSDDGKQVYCSDVWKNLPDNPKRFSKYINVLGKQNFSSGRFYFEVQVKGKTDWNLGVVKESINRKGYIVVTPKNGLWTVALRDGNVYKACGDPSVILHLKCVPEKVGVFVDYEEGVVSFYDVDAAALIYSFTHFVVYVPPTLQT
;
A
#
# COMPACT_ATOMS: atom_id res chain seq x y z
N MET A 1 18.09 69.27 12.00
CA MET A 1 18.66 68.03 12.55
C MET A 1 17.94 66.89 11.86
N ASP A 2 18.70 66.35 10.90
CA ASP A 2 18.69 65.03 10.29
C ASP A 2 17.43 64.62 9.49
N SER A 3 17.46 64.57 8.14
CA SER A 3 18.14 63.57 7.26
C SER A 3 17.76 62.14 7.67
N GLU A 4 17.09 61.31 6.87
CA GLU A 4 17.42 60.84 5.51
C GLU A 4 16.13 60.36 4.80
N THR A 5 15.83 60.77 3.56
CA THR A 5 16.31 60.19 2.28
C THR A 5 15.72 58.79 2.02
N LEU A 6 14.56 58.72 1.37
CA LEU A 6 14.36 58.41 -0.07
C LEU A 6 14.52 56.92 -0.46
N VAL A 7 13.36 56.33 -0.77
CA VAL A 7 13.02 55.66 -2.05
C VAL A 7 13.76 54.35 -2.41
N LYS A 8 13.01 53.23 -2.52
CA LYS A 8 12.37 52.78 -3.79
C LYS A 8 11.62 51.45 -3.60
N GLU A 9 10.30 51.53 -3.76
CA GLU A 9 9.48 50.69 -4.63
C GLU A 9 9.93 49.24 -4.91
N ARG A 10 9.17 48.26 -4.38
CA ARG A 10 8.75 47.09 -5.16
C ARG A 10 7.32 46.73 -4.80
N SER A 11 6.41 47.00 -5.74
CA SER A 11 5.14 46.28 -5.82
C SER A 11 5.43 44.78 -5.82
N THR A 12 4.87 44.06 -4.86
CA THR A 12 4.58 42.64 -5.06
C THR A 12 3.17 42.44 -4.58
N THR A 13 2.24 42.67 -5.51
CA THR A 13 0.93 42.04 -5.45
C THR A 13 1.17 40.54 -5.34
N MET A 14 0.93 39.94 -4.17
CA MET A 14 0.78 38.49 -4.08
C MET A 14 -0.51 38.12 -4.80
N ARG A 15 -0.41 37.92 -6.12
CA ARG A 15 -1.37 37.07 -6.83
C ARG A 15 -1.05 35.65 -6.41
N VAL A 16 -1.81 35.13 -5.45
CA VAL A 16 -1.92 33.68 -5.30
C VAL A 16 -2.78 33.23 -6.48
N SER A 17 -2.12 32.96 -7.60
CA SER A 17 -2.70 32.26 -8.72
C SER A 17 -2.17 30.84 -8.69
N PHE A 18 -2.94 29.95 -8.08
CA PHE A 18 -2.88 28.52 -8.38
C PHE A 18 -4.30 27.97 -8.50
N CYS A 19 -4.67 27.84 -9.77
CA CYS A 19 -5.45 26.79 -10.41
C CYS A 19 -5.99 25.69 -9.48
N GLY A 20 -7.30 25.45 -9.57
CA GLY A 20 -8.07 24.55 -8.72
C GLY A 20 -7.38 23.22 -8.41
N HIS A 21 -7.02 23.03 -7.14
CA HIS A 21 -6.51 21.77 -6.63
C HIS A 21 -7.63 20.93 -5.99
N VAL A 22 -8.70 20.67 -6.76
CA VAL A 22 -9.76 19.72 -6.37
C VAL A 22 -10.07 18.70 -7.47
N SER A 23 -9.36 18.70 -8.62
CA SER A 23 -9.76 17.84 -9.74
C SER A 23 -8.64 17.08 -10.47
N CYS A 24 -7.44 16.92 -9.91
CA CYS A 24 -6.43 16.06 -10.54
C CYS A 24 -6.40 14.68 -9.86
N LEU A 25 -6.18 14.64 -8.55
CA LEU A 25 -6.04 13.37 -7.82
C LEU A 25 -7.35 12.55 -7.71
N GLN A 26 -8.50 13.22 -7.62
CA GLN A 26 -9.80 12.54 -7.65
C GLN A 26 -10.10 11.95 -9.04
N TRP A 27 -9.56 12.58 -10.10
CA TRP A 27 -9.61 12.02 -11.46
C TRP A 27 -8.62 10.88 -11.61
N ASP A 28 -7.47 10.92 -10.93
CA ASP A 28 -6.51 9.84 -10.92
C ASP A 28 -7.09 8.55 -10.30
N ILE A 29 -7.77 8.62 -9.14
CA ILE A 29 -8.40 7.41 -8.55
C ILE A 29 -9.47 6.82 -9.46
N LYS A 30 -10.31 7.64 -10.10
CA LYS A 30 -11.31 7.14 -11.06
C LYS A 30 -10.67 6.39 -12.23
N ARG A 31 -9.48 6.82 -12.67
CA ARG A 31 -8.71 6.11 -13.70
C ARG A 31 -8.12 4.81 -13.16
N LEU A 32 -7.71 4.74 -11.89
CA LEU A 32 -7.24 3.49 -11.28
C LEU A 32 -8.36 2.45 -11.17
N GLN A 33 -9.59 2.89 -10.90
CA GLN A 33 -10.75 2.01 -10.80
C GLN A 33 -11.09 1.26 -12.11
N GLN A 34 -10.60 1.72 -13.27
CA GLN A 34 -10.72 0.95 -14.52
C GLN A 34 -9.93 -0.36 -14.50
N PHE A 35 -8.95 -0.48 -13.59
CA PHE A 35 -8.17 -1.69 -13.33
C PHE A 35 -8.66 -2.46 -12.11
N ALA A 36 -9.86 -2.14 -11.60
CA ALA A 36 -10.39 -2.77 -10.39
C ALA A 36 -10.53 -4.29 -10.58
N VAL A 37 -10.00 -5.04 -9.62
CA VAL A 37 -10.12 -6.49 -9.57
C VAL A 37 -10.82 -6.91 -8.29
N ASP A 38 -11.64 -7.96 -8.41
CA ASP A 38 -12.37 -8.49 -7.29
C ASP A 38 -11.50 -9.48 -6.49
N VAL A 39 -10.91 -9.01 -5.39
CA VAL A 39 -10.00 -9.82 -4.56
C VAL A 39 -10.77 -10.62 -3.52
N THR A 40 -10.46 -11.90 -3.39
CA THR A 40 -11.02 -12.80 -2.36
C THR A 40 -9.90 -13.49 -1.61
N LEU A 41 -10.03 -13.62 -0.30
CA LEU A 41 -9.02 -14.23 0.57
C LEU A 41 -8.96 -15.76 0.39
N ASP A 42 -7.76 -16.33 0.44
CA ASP A 42 -7.52 -17.77 0.33
C ASP A 42 -7.44 -18.43 1.73
N PRO A 43 -8.44 -19.25 2.13
CA PRO A 43 -8.44 -19.96 3.41
C PRO A 43 -7.27 -20.94 3.58
N LEU A 44 -6.66 -21.41 2.48
CA LEU A 44 -5.49 -22.30 2.54
C LEU A 44 -4.22 -21.58 3.01
N THR A 45 -4.17 -20.26 2.81
CA THR A 45 -3.04 -19.43 3.24
C THR A 45 -3.22 -18.85 4.63
N ALA A 46 -4.48 -18.66 5.07
CA ALA A 46 -4.81 -17.96 6.31
C ALA A 46 -4.18 -18.60 7.55
N HIS A 47 -3.58 -17.75 8.39
CA HIS A 47 -3.11 -18.13 9.72
C HIS A 47 -4.27 -18.68 10.60
N PRO A 48 -4.04 -19.67 11.47
CA PRO A 48 -5.08 -20.27 12.32
C PRO A 48 -5.87 -19.32 13.26
N TYR A 49 -5.33 -18.14 13.57
CA TYR A 49 -6.05 -17.09 14.31
C TYR A 49 -6.98 -16.24 13.44
N LEU A 50 -6.88 -16.33 12.12
CA LEU A 50 -7.71 -15.54 11.21
C LEU A 50 -9.04 -16.24 10.93
N VAL A 51 -10.11 -15.47 10.98
CA VAL A 51 -11.43 -15.90 10.57
C VAL A 51 -11.84 -15.12 9.34
N LEU A 52 -12.21 -15.85 8.29
CA LEU A 52 -12.68 -15.31 7.04
C LEU A 52 -14.20 -15.39 6.99
N SER A 53 -14.85 -14.41 6.37
CA SER A 53 -16.26 -14.49 6.00
C SER A 53 -16.49 -15.52 4.88
N ASP A 54 -17.74 -15.96 4.74
CA ASP A 54 -18.14 -16.96 3.73
C ASP A 54 -17.90 -16.47 2.30
N ASP A 55 -18.06 -15.16 2.05
CA ASP A 55 -17.77 -14.52 0.77
C ASP A 55 -16.25 -14.33 0.51
N GLY A 56 -15.40 -14.61 1.50
CA GLY A 56 -13.95 -14.40 1.44
C GLY A 56 -13.51 -12.94 1.32
N LYS A 57 -14.38 -11.97 1.64
CA LYS A 57 -14.08 -10.53 1.54
C LYS A 57 -13.63 -9.90 2.84
N GLN A 58 -13.92 -10.53 3.97
CA GLN A 58 -13.64 -9.99 5.29
C GLN A 58 -12.72 -10.93 6.05
N VAL A 59 -11.89 -10.32 6.90
CA VAL A 59 -11.03 -11.03 7.82
C VAL A 59 -10.95 -10.30 9.15
N TYR A 60 -10.98 -11.07 10.23
CA TYR A 60 -10.66 -10.57 11.56
C TYR A 60 -9.73 -11.53 12.28
N CYS A 61 -8.94 -10.99 13.21
CA CYS A 61 -8.11 -11.77 14.11
C CYS A 61 -8.95 -12.18 15.31
N SER A 62 -9.00 -13.47 15.60
CA SER A 62 -9.63 -14.02 16.79
C SER A 62 -8.55 -14.37 17.82
N ASP A 63 -8.93 -14.32 19.09
CA ASP A 63 -8.11 -14.80 20.20
C ASP A 63 -8.10 -16.35 20.31
N VAL A 64 -8.86 -17.04 19.45
CA VAL A 64 -8.99 -18.49 19.45
C VAL A 64 -8.20 -19.10 18.30
N TRP A 65 -7.33 -20.05 18.62
CA TRP A 65 -6.61 -20.84 17.63
C TRP A 65 -7.55 -21.88 16.99
N LYS A 66 -7.74 -21.82 15.66
CA LYS A 66 -8.49 -22.84 14.94
C LYS A 66 -7.64 -24.07 14.65
N ASN A 67 -8.17 -25.25 14.93
CA ASN A 67 -7.53 -26.51 14.57
C ASN A 67 -7.69 -26.81 13.08
N LEU A 68 -6.88 -26.17 12.24
CA LEU A 68 -6.86 -26.35 10.80
C LEU A 68 -5.70 -27.26 10.39
N PRO A 69 -5.87 -28.10 9.35
CA PRO A 69 -4.76 -28.90 8.83
C PRO A 69 -3.66 -27.98 8.32
N ASP A 70 -2.43 -28.30 8.69
CA ASP A 70 -1.27 -27.59 8.14
C ASP A 70 -1.05 -28.00 6.69
N ASN A 71 -0.62 -27.04 5.88
CA ASN A 71 -0.27 -27.25 4.48
C ASN A 71 0.83 -26.26 4.08
N PRO A 72 1.60 -26.51 3.01
CA PRO A 72 2.72 -25.65 2.62
C PRO A 72 2.34 -24.18 2.36
N LYS A 73 1.10 -23.91 1.95
CA LYS A 73 0.61 -22.57 1.63
C LYS A 73 0.22 -21.75 2.87
N ARG A 74 -0.04 -22.41 4.01
CA ARG A 74 -0.53 -21.77 5.24
C ARG A 74 0.56 -21.02 5.97
N PHE A 75 0.28 -19.76 6.36
CA PHE A 75 1.12 -19.04 7.31
C PHE A 75 1.00 -19.66 8.70
N SER A 76 2.14 -20.04 9.28
CA SER A 76 2.20 -20.62 10.63
C SER A 76 2.82 -19.69 11.68
N LYS A 77 3.60 -18.69 11.23
CA LYS A 77 4.37 -17.80 12.11
C LYS A 77 3.75 -16.40 12.25
N TYR A 78 3.37 -15.78 11.14
CA TYR A 78 2.78 -14.45 11.12
C TYR A 78 1.28 -14.54 10.82
N ILE A 79 0.51 -13.67 11.46
CA ILE A 79 -0.95 -13.57 11.30
C ILE A 79 -1.26 -12.88 9.96
N ASN A 80 -1.10 -13.63 8.87
CA ASN A 80 -1.29 -13.17 7.49
C ASN A 80 -2.27 -14.09 6.74
N VAL A 81 -2.82 -13.54 5.65
CA VAL A 81 -3.64 -14.26 4.66
C VAL A 81 -3.36 -13.61 3.29
N LEU A 82 -3.39 -14.41 2.21
CA LEU A 82 -3.25 -13.92 0.83
C LEU A 82 -4.60 -13.87 0.12
N GLY A 83 -4.69 -13.05 -0.93
CA GLY A 83 -5.73 -13.18 -1.94
C GLY A 83 -5.55 -14.45 -2.78
N LYS A 84 -6.64 -14.93 -3.39
CA LYS A 84 -6.61 -16.03 -4.36
C LYS A 84 -6.08 -15.62 -5.72
N GLN A 85 -6.20 -14.33 -6.04
CA GLN A 85 -5.81 -13.78 -7.32
C GLN A 85 -4.28 -13.64 -7.39
N ASN A 86 -3.69 -14.24 -8.41
CA ASN A 86 -2.28 -14.10 -8.74
C ASN A 86 -2.15 -13.34 -10.06
N PHE A 87 -1.24 -12.37 -10.10
CA PHE A 87 -0.97 -11.57 -11.29
C PHE A 87 0.51 -11.70 -11.65
N SER A 88 0.80 -11.95 -12.92
CA SER A 88 2.17 -12.05 -13.46
C SER A 88 2.49 -10.98 -14.51
N SER A 89 1.52 -10.14 -14.84
CA SER A 89 1.64 -8.99 -15.74
C SER A 89 0.44 -8.06 -15.59
N GLY A 90 0.52 -6.89 -16.19
CA GLY A 90 -0.54 -5.91 -16.29
C GLY A 90 -0.69 -5.01 -15.07
N ARG A 91 -1.82 -4.30 -15.07
CA ARG A 91 -2.21 -3.34 -14.05
C ARG A 91 -3.46 -3.81 -13.33
N PHE A 92 -3.47 -3.70 -12.01
CA PHE A 92 -4.61 -4.06 -11.19
C PHE A 92 -4.76 -3.12 -9.99
N TYR A 93 -6.00 -2.97 -9.56
CA TYR A 93 -6.39 -2.11 -8.46
C TYR A 93 -7.37 -2.83 -7.54
N PHE A 94 -7.23 -2.68 -6.23
CA PHE A 94 -8.24 -3.15 -5.28
C PHE A 94 -8.30 -2.23 -4.06
N GLU A 95 -9.46 -2.18 -3.42
CA GLU A 95 -9.69 -1.35 -2.23
C GLU A 95 -9.92 -2.23 -1.00
N VAL A 96 -9.41 -1.80 0.15
CA VAL A 96 -9.59 -2.49 1.44
C VAL A 96 -10.12 -1.51 2.48
N GLN A 97 -11.22 -1.87 3.12
CA GLN A 97 -11.75 -1.12 4.25
C GLN A 97 -10.91 -1.41 5.51
N VAL A 98 -10.35 -0.37 6.10
CA VAL A 98 -9.50 -0.44 7.32
C VAL A 98 -10.06 0.40 8.48
N LYS A 99 -11.26 0.96 8.31
CA LYS A 99 -11.95 1.81 9.28
C LYS A 99 -11.97 1.19 10.68
N GLY A 100 -11.56 1.98 11.67
CA GLY A 100 -11.58 1.61 13.08
C GLY A 100 -10.55 0.55 13.51
N LYS A 101 -9.62 0.15 12.62
CA LYS A 101 -8.54 -0.78 12.96
C LYS A 101 -7.33 -0.02 13.48
N THR A 102 -6.69 -0.54 14.54
CA THR A 102 -5.48 0.06 15.13
C THR A 102 -4.18 -0.56 14.63
N ASP A 103 -4.25 -1.77 14.08
CA ASP A 103 -3.10 -2.54 13.62
C ASP A 103 -3.45 -3.33 12.36
N TRP A 104 -2.68 -3.13 11.30
CA TRP A 104 -2.81 -3.91 10.07
C TRP A 104 -1.56 -3.81 9.19
N ASN A 105 -1.40 -4.77 8.29
CA ASN A 105 -0.46 -4.75 7.18
C ASN A 105 -1.25 -4.93 5.90
N LEU A 106 -1.02 -4.08 4.91
CA LEU A 106 -1.68 -4.16 3.62
C LEU A 106 -0.66 -4.00 2.51
N GLY A 107 -0.74 -4.86 1.49
CA GLY A 107 0.19 -4.81 0.39
C GLY A 107 0.08 -5.96 -0.57
N VAL A 108 1.10 -6.06 -1.42
CA VAL A 108 1.28 -7.15 -2.38
C VAL A 108 2.56 -7.89 -2.08
N VAL A 109 2.56 -9.18 -2.42
CA VAL A 109 3.68 -10.08 -2.14
C VAL A 109 3.95 -10.97 -3.34
N LYS A 110 5.21 -11.36 -3.54
CA LYS A 110 5.55 -12.43 -4.47
C LYS A 110 4.96 -13.76 -3.98
N GLU A 111 4.51 -14.61 -4.89
CA GLU A 111 3.93 -15.91 -4.52
C GLU A 111 4.95 -16.80 -3.76
N SER A 112 6.23 -16.66 -4.09
CA SER A 112 7.35 -17.44 -3.56
C SER A 112 7.82 -17.06 -2.15
N ILE A 113 7.13 -16.16 -1.44
CA ILE A 113 7.52 -15.79 -0.08
C ILE A 113 7.51 -17.00 0.87
N ASN A 114 8.43 -17.01 1.83
CA ASN A 114 8.45 -18.01 2.90
C ASN A 114 7.22 -17.82 3.81
N ARG A 115 6.44 -18.88 4.01
CA ARG A 115 5.20 -18.85 4.81
C ARG A 115 5.34 -19.53 6.18
N LYS A 116 6.45 -20.23 6.42
CA LYS A 116 6.68 -21.03 7.63
C LYS A 116 7.66 -20.40 8.61
N GLY A 117 8.56 -19.55 8.12
CA GLY A 117 9.63 -18.94 8.90
C GLY A 117 9.41 -17.48 9.27
N TYR A 118 10.50 -16.85 9.71
CA TYR A 118 10.58 -15.40 9.87
C TYR A 118 10.50 -14.71 8.49
N ILE A 119 9.76 -13.60 8.42
CA ILE A 119 9.53 -12.82 7.21
C ILE A 119 10.01 -11.42 7.51
N VAL A 120 11.02 -10.99 6.76
CA VAL A 120 11.47 -9.60 6.78
C VAL A 120 10.71 -8.87 5.68
N VAL A 121 9.76 -8.01 6.09
CA VAL A 121 8.86 -7.30 5.18
C VAL A 121 9.61 -6.16 4.50
N THR A 122 10.18 -6.44 3.33
CA THR A 122 10.85 -5.45 2.48
C THR A 122 10.63 -5.76 1.00
N PRO A 123 10.73 -4.77 0.10
CA PRO A 123 10.63 -4.97 -1.34
C PRO A 123 11.67 -5.97 -1.87
N LYS A 124 12.88 -5.96 -1.30
CA LYS A 124 13.96 -6.90 -1.65
C LYS A 124 13.56 -8.36 -1.45
N ASN A 125 12.74 -8.64 -0.44
CA ASN A 125 12.21 -9.98 -0.17
C ASN A 125 10.88 -10.26 -0.89
N GLY A 126 10.44 -9.35 -1.76
CA GLY A 126 9.21 -9.48 -2.52
C GLY A 126 7.95 -9.11 -1.74
N LEU A 127 8.04 -8.19 -0.77
CA LEU A 127 6.89 -7.66 -0.04
C LEU A 127 6.84 -6.14 -0.15
N TRP A 128 5.76 -5.61 -0.72
CA TRP A 128 5.50 -4.17 -0.82
C TRP A 128 4.29 -3.86 0.06
N THR A 129 4.54 -3.30 1.23
CA THR A 129 3.54 -3.25 2.30
C THR A 129 3.57 -1.90 3.01
N VAL A 130 2.39 -1.37 3.27
CA VAL A 130 2.16 -0.30 4.24
C VAL A 130 1.51 -0.87 5.48
N ALA A 131 1.81 -0.29 6.63
CA ALA A 131 1.38 -0.80 7.93
C ALA A 131 0.91 0.32 8.84
N LEU A 132 -0.12 0.04 9.61
CA LEU A 132 -0.53 0.84 10.77
C LEU A 132 -0.14 0.10 12.04
N ARG A 133 0.43 0.82 13.00
CA ARG A 133 0.74 0.33 14.35
C ARG A 133 0.24 1.30 15.41
N ASP A 134 -0.19 0.76 16.53
CA ASP A 134 -0.59 1.52 17.72
C ASP A 134 -1.67 2.60 17.43
N GLY A 135 -2.48 2.37 16.39
CA GLY A 135 -3.57 3.25 15.98
C GLY A 135 -3.18 4.55 15.26
N ASN A 136 -1.90 4.95 15.27
CA ASN A 136 -1.48 6.23 14.68
C ASN A 136 -0.11 6.22 13.96
N VAL A 137 0.67 5.14 14.06
CA VAL A 137 1.96 5.04 13.39
C VAL A 137 1.81 4.36 12.04
N TYR A 138 1.80 5.16 10.98
CA TYR A 138 1.80 4.67 9.60
C TYR A 138 3.25 4.51 9.11
N LYS A 139 3.54 3.41 8.43
CA LYS A 139 4.85 3.17 7.82
C LYS A 139 4.76 2.47 6.48
N ALA A 140 5.65 2.82 5.57
CA ALA A 140 5.98 2.02 4.41
C ALA A 140 7.15 1.10 4.76
N CYS A 141 6.96 -0.21 4.59
CA CYS A 141 7.95 -1.24 4.91
C CYS A 141 9.01 -1.34 3.80
N GLY A 142 9.77 -0.26 3.58
CA GLY A 142 10.95 -0.23 2.72
C GLY A 142 12.22 -0.76 3.40
N ASP A 143 13.36 -0.57 2.75
CA ASP A 143 14.69 -0.83 3.30
C ASP A 143 15.57 0.43 3.14
N PRO A 144 15.66 1.32 4.16
CA PRO A 144 14.99 1.23 5.47
C PRO A 144 13.48 1.54 5.41
N SER A 145 12.75 1.20 6.48
CA SER A 145 11.33 1.56 6.61
C SER A 145 11.16 3.08 6.75
N VAL A 146 10.07 3.60 6.19
CA VAL A 146 9.76 5.03 6.16
C VAL A 146 8.50 5.30 6.99
N ILE A 147 8.56 6.24 7.92
CA ILE A 147 7.39 6.70 8.68
C ILE A 147 6.58 7.67 7.81
N LEU A 148 5.27 7.48 7.76
CA LEU A 148 4.35 8.24 6.94
C LEU A 148 3.54 9.21 7.81
N HIS A 149 3.54 10.48 7.43
CA HIS A 149 2.75 11.52 8.10
C HIS A 149 1.49 11.79 7.29
N LEU A 150 0.40 11.10 7.62
CA LEU A 150 -0.89 11.27 6.95
C LEU A 150 -1.66 12.43 7.58
N LYS A 151 -2.33 13.23 6.74
CA LYS A 151 -3.16 14.36 7.21
C LYS A 151 -4.46 13.90 7.86
N CYS A 152 -4.99 12.78 7.38
CA CYS A 152 -6.23 12.17 7.84
C CYS A 152 -6.00 10.68 8.10
N VAL A 153 -6.86 10.09 8.92
CA VAL A 153 -6.89 8.63 9.14
C VAL A 153 -7.62 8.00 7.96
N PRO A 154 -6.96 7.19 7.11
CA PRO A 154 -7.63 6.53 6.00
C PRO A 154 -8.64 5.51 6.53
N GLU A 155 -9.90 5.61 6.10
CA GLU A 155 -10.91 4.58 6.37
C GLU A 155 -10.86 3.46 5.32
N LYS A 156 -10.46 3.81 4.10
CA LYS A 156 -10.29 2.88 2.99
C LYS A 156 -8.97 3.12 2.26
N VAL A 157 -8.22 2.05 2.01
CA VAL A 157 -6.94 2.10 1.30
C VAL A 157 -7.06 1.40 -0.05
N GLY A 158 -6.73 2.11 -1.12
CA GLY A 158 -6.61 1.58 -2.47
C GLY A 158 -5.19 1.13 -2.74
N VAL A 159 -5.02 -0.02 -3.37
CA VAL A 159 -3.73 -0.58 -3.77
C VAL A 159 -3.73 -0.71 -5.28
N PHE A 160 -2.79 -0.02 -5.93
CA PHE A 160 -2.56 -0.09 -7.37
C PHE A 160 -1.22 -0.76 -7.63
N VAL A 161 -1.19 -1.62 -8.65
CA VAL A 161 0.03 -2.24 -9.14
C VAL A 161 0.12 -2.03 -10.64
N ASP A 162 1.31 -1.62 -11.06
CA ASP A 162 1.74 -1.65 -12.46
C ASP A 162 2.95 -2.57 -12.54
N TYR A 163 2.74 -3.78 -13.07
CA TYR A 163 3.78 -4.81 -13.07
C TYR A 163 4.91 -4.45 -14.04
N GLU A 164 4.56 -3.93 -15.22
CA GLU A 164 5.50 -3.55 -16.27
C GLU A 164 6.39 -2.37 -15.85
N GLU A 165 5.81 -1.34 -15.23
CA GLU A 165 6.56 -0.18 -14.73
C GLU A 165 7.24 -0.44 -13.38
N GLY A 166 6.94 -1.58 -12.75
CA GLY A 166 7.44 -1.92 -11.44
C GLY A 166 7.02 -0.89 -10.40
N VAL A 167 5.70 -0.65 -10.30
CA VAL A 167 5.09 0.28 -9.34
C VAL A 167 4.05 -0.42 -8.45
N VAL A 168 4.11 -0.16 -7.14
CA VAL A 168 3.04 -0.47 -6.18
C VAL A 168 2.71 0.81 -5.42
N SER A 169 1.50 1.32 -5.61
CA SER A 169 1.05 2.56 -5.00
C SER A 169 -0.12 2.34 -4.06
N PHE A 170 -0.14 3.07 -2.96
CA PHE A 170 -1.17 3.05 -1.92
C PHE A 170 -1.85 4.40 -1.85
N TYR A 171 -3.16 4.41 -1.78
CA TYR A 171 -3.98 5.62 -1.78
C TYR A 171 -4.97 5.62 -0.63
N ASP A 172 -5.17 6.79 -0.02
CA ASP A 172 -6.37 7.09 0.74
C ASP A 172 -7.49 7.36 -0.27
N VAL A 173 -8.45 6.44 -0.35
CA VAL A 173 -9.52 6.50 -1.36
C VAL A 173 -10.46 7.67 -1.09
N ASP A 174 -10.74 7.93 0.19
CA ASP A 174 -11.72 8.93 0.60
C ASP A 174 -11.15 10.34 0.45
N ALA A 175 -9.87 10.53 0.82
CA ALA A 175 -9.17 11.80 0.63
C ALA A 175 -8.66 12.00 -0.82
N ALA A 176 -8.80 11.00 -1.68
CA ALA A 176 -8.19 10.94 -3.00
C ALA A 176 -6.71 11.34 -3.00
N ALA A 177 -5.92 10.75 -2.10
CA ALA A 177 -4.54 11.14 -1.88
C ALA A 177 -3.58 9.95 -1.92
N LEU A 178 -2.39 10.14 -2.50
CA LEU A 178 -1.33 9.14 -2.44
C LEU A 178 -0.81 9.03 -1.00
N ILE A 179 -0.81 7.82 -0.46
CA ILE A 179 -0.18 7.48 0.82
C ILE A 179 1.31 7.23 0.61
N TYR A 180 1.64 6.33 -0.33
CA TYR A 180 3.02 5.94 -0.62
C TYR A 180 3.11 5.22 -1.96
N SER A 181 4.25 5.30 -2.63
CA SER A 181 4.52 4.52 -3.84
C SER A 181 5.91 3.88 -3.78
N PHE A 182 5.94 2.57 -3.99
CA PHE A 182 7.18 1.84 -4.27
C PHE A 182 7.39 1.83 -5.78
N THR A 183 8.55 2.27 -6.25
CA THR A 183 8.89 2.35 -7.68
C THR A 183 10.19 1.60 -7.98
N HIS A 184 10.38 1.20 -9.24
CA HIS A 184 11.64 0.66 -9.78
C HIS A 184 12.11 -0.66 -9.14
N PHE A 185 11.22 -1.63 -8.92
CA PHE A 185 11.61 -2.96 -8.41
C PHE A 185 11.94 -4.00 -9.52
N VAL A 186 12.30 -3.51 -10.71
CA VAL A 186 12.66 -4.34 -11.88
C VAL A 186 13.76 -5.35 -11.50
N VAL A 187 13.51 -6.61 -11.83
CA VAL A 187 14.51 -7.69 -11.75
C VAL A 187 15.64 -7.32 -12.70
N TYR A 188 16.83 -7.08 -12.17
CA TYR A 188 18.04 -7.00 -13.00
C TYR A 188 18.18 -8.33 -13.75
N VAL A 189 17.87 -8.34 -15.04
CA VAL A 189 18.17 -9.45 -15.95
C VAL A 189 19.54 -9.12 -16.56
N PRO A 190 20.65 -9.73 -16.09
CA PRO A 190 21.93 -9.53 -16.75
C PRO A 190 21.82 -10.00 -18.21
N PRO A 191 22.44 -9.30 -19.17
CA PRO A 191 22.51 -9.79 -20.54
C PRO A 191 23.25 -11.14 -20.57
N THR A 192 22.54 -12.20 -20.94
CA THR A 192 23.17 -13.47 -21.29
C THR A 192 23.78 -13.36 -22.67
N LEU A 193 25.11 -13.34 -22.74
CA LEU A 193 25.83 -13.68 -23.97
C LEU A 193 25.82 -15.19 -24.10
N GLN A 194 25.09 -15.72 -25.08
CA GLN A 194 25.36 -17.07 -25.59
C GLN A 194 26.51 -16.96 -26.58
N THR A 195 27.59 -17.70 -26.33
CA THR A 195 28.67 -17.98 -27.27
C THR A 195 28.39 -19.25 -28.05
#